data_AF-A0A6L7GNN6-F1
#
_entry.id   AF-A0A6L7GNN6-F1
#
_cell.length_a   1.000
_cell.length_b   1.000
_cell.length_c   1.000
_cell.angle_alpha   90.00
_cell.angle_beta   90.00
_cell.angle_gamma   90.00
#
_symmetry.space_group_name_H-M   'P 1'
#
loop_
_entity.id
_entity.type
_entity.pdbx_description
1 polymer ?
#
loop_
_entity_poly.entity_id
_entity_poly.type
_entity_poly.pdbx_seq_one_letter_code
_entity_poly.pdbx_strand_id
1 'polypeptide(L)'
;MVEVDFYELLGVPRTADEGEIERASKQATRQWTKRASSPNLDVRHEAETKMKRLREAREALLSGPERRAEYDRALQQGIVPAAAPAQPAPAAGGGTDWVAAARAALAANDYHSAAYAAKEATTVLGGNAESWSLRSRANLGLGRVPDALYEARQATEIEINNAEYHFNLGNVYEQLADWANALKEYQVATQLDTSSFVYPLAQGSVLQQNGLLDEAIDMYRRVFANHPGAEPVRFYLAMALLEKAESIPKLQRSGSYAVTQESEIQPIAELADEAKQLCQDPDVQSAADDILSYIRKQKDAVWCLPTMVSDAPFIWIGGILGAFILGLVISGASSGIGAILILGAIVVAGLVIWQSRVPRWKKSQRKNSVALMMAGH
;
A
#
# COMPACT_ATOMS: atom_id res chain seq x y z
N MET A 1 0.19 33.76 15.50
CA MET A 1 0.95 34.61 14.54
C MET A 1 1.00 36.01 15.12
N VAL A 2 2.13 36.72 15.00
CA VAL A 2 2.14 38.18 15.20
C VAL A 2 1.51 38.82 13.96
N GLU A 3 0.54 39.70 14.17
CA GLU A 3 -0.15 40.39 13.08
C GLU A 3 0.69 41.59 12.63
N VAL A 4 1.61 41.32 11.70
CA VAL A 4 2.51 42.33 11.11
C VAL A 4 1.70 43.25 10.20
N ASP A 5 1.90 44.58 10.32
CA ASP A 5 1.20 45.54 9.47
C ASP A 5 1.69 45.50 8.00
N PHE A 6 0.89 45.97 7.05
CA PHE A 6 1.23 45.84 5.62
C PHE A 6 2.41 46.71 5.18
N TYR A 7 2.72 47.79 5.90
CA TYR A 7 3.88 48.64 5.61
C TYR A 7 5.16 47.96 6.12
N GLU A 8 5.13 47.38 7.32
CA GLU A 8 6.20 46.56 7.90
C GLU A 8 6.44 45.27 7.08
N LEU A 9 5.38 44.62 6.61
CA LEU A 9 5.46 43.45 5.71
C LEU A 9 6.19 43.77 4.39
N LEU A 10 6.04 45.00 3.89
CA LEU A 10 6.70 45.50 2.69
C LEU A 10 8.06 46.18 2.97
N GLY A 11 8.39 46.44 4.24
CA GLY A 11 9.61 47.15 4.64
C GLY A 11 9.64 48.63 4.26
N VAL A 12 8.48 49.30 4.17
CA VAL A 12 8.35 50.70 3.76
C VAL A 12 7.71 51.55 4.87
N PRO A 13 8.00 52.87 4.95
CA PRO A 13 7.32 53.75 5.91
C PRO A 13 5.84 53.94 5.54
N ARG A 14 4.98 54.24 6.53
CA ARG A 14 3.54 54.50 6.30
C ARG A 14 3.29 55.72 5.39
N THR A 15 4.25 56.63 5.30
CA THR A 15 4.26 57.80 4.41
C THR A 15 4.70 57.50 2.97
N ALA A 16 5.03 56.25 2.63
CA ALA A 16 5.56 55.89 1.32
C ALA A 16 4.58 56.21 0.17
N ASP A 17 5.12 56.64 -0.97
CA ASP A 17 4.33 56.88 -2.16
C ASP A 17 3.88 55.58 -2.85
N GLU A 18 2.94 55.67 -3.79
CA GLU A 18 2.38 54.51 -4.49
C GLU A 18 3.45 53.74 -5.28
N GLY A 19 4.44 54.43 -5.86
CA GLY A 19 5.54 53.85 -6.62
C GLY A 19 6.62 53.21 -5.73
N GLU A 20 6.82 53.68 -4.50
CA GLU A 20 7.62 53.02 -3.46
C GLU A 20 6.95 51.71 -3.02
N ILE A 21 5.66 51.76 -2.69
CA ILE A 21 4.87 50.58 -2.30
C ILE A 21 4.84 49.56 -3.45
N GLU A 22 4.67 49.98 -4.70
CA GLU A 22 4.66 49.07 -5.84
C GLU A 22 6.04 48.43 -6.09
N ARG A 23 7.14 49.19 -5.97
CA ARG A 23 8.51 48.66 -6.06
C ARG A 23 8.80 47.65 -4.95
N ALA A 24 8.46 47.97 -3.70
CA ALA A 24 8.61 47.08 -2.56
C ALA A 24 7.78 45.80 -2.72
N SER A 25 6.52 45.92 -3.15
CA SER A 25 5.62 44.79 -3.43
C SER A 25 6.19 43.88 -4.53
N LYS A 26 6.70 44.44 -5.63
CA LYS A 26 7.40 43.68 -6.70
C LYS A 26 8.65 42.97 -6.17
N GLN A 27 9.47 43.62 -5.34
CA GLN A 27 10.68 43.03 -4.77
C GLN A 27 10.37 41.90 -3.78
N ALA A 28 9.44 42.13 -2.84
CA ALA A 28 8.99 41.15 -1.87
C ALA A 28 8.39 39.93 -2.59
N THR A 29 7.52 40.14 -3.58
CA THR A 29 6.95 39.06 -4.40
C THR A 29 8.06 38.20 -5.03
N ARG A 30 9.05 38.81 -5.70
CA ARG A 30 10.18 38.09 -6.29
C ARG A 30 11.00 37.29 -5.27
N GLN A 31 11.18 37.80 -4.06
CA GLN A 31 11.88 37.10 -2.98
C GLN A 31 11.10 35.87 -2.51
N TRP A 32 9.79 36.02 -2.28
CA TRP A 32 8.94 34.91 -1.82
C TRP A 32 8.64 33.89 -2.93
N THR A 33 8.56 34.28 -4.21
CA THR A 33 8.48 33.33 -5.33
C THR A 33 9.67 32.37 -5.35
N LYS A 34 10.90 32.84 -5.09
CA LYS A 34 12.09 31.97 -4.98
C LYS A 34 12.01 31.00 -3.79
N ARG A 35 11.35 31.39 -2.69
CA ARG A 35 11.12 30.52 -1.52
C ARG A 35 9.97 29.53 -1.76
N ALA A 36 8.95 29.90 -2.54
CA ALA A 36 7.86 29.00 -2.95
C ALA A 36 8.34 27.85 -3.87
N SER A 37 9.53 27.97 -4.47
CA SER A 37 10.23 26.89 -5.18
C SER A 37 11.31 26.19 -4.34
N SER A 38 11.34 26.38 -3.02
CA SER A 38 12.30 25.72 -2.12
C SER A 38 12.05 24.20 -2.03
N PRO A 39 13.08 23.34 -1.93
CA PRO A 39 12.89 21.93 -1.59
C PRO A 39 12.27 21.71 -0.20
N ASN A 40 12.49 22.63 0.74
CA ASN A 40 11.96 22.53 2.10
C ASN A 40 10.47 22.92 2.15
N LEU A 41 9.66 22.03 2.73
CA LEU A 41 8.20 22.14 2.88
C LEU A 41 7.78 23.40 3.67
N ASP A 42 8.32 23.59 4.88
CA ASP A 42 8.00 24.72 5.76
C ASP A 42 8.31 26.06 5.10
N VAL A 43 9.42 26.14 4.35
CA VAL A 43 9.81 27.33 3.58
C VAL A 43 8.84 27.60 2.42
N ARG A 44 8.29 26.57 1.78
CA ARG A 44 7.25 26.73 0.76
C ARG A 44 5.93 27.20 1.38
N HIS A 45 5.50 26.64 2.51
CA HIS A 45 4.29 27.08 3.20
C HIS A 45 4.43 28.51 3.76
N GLU A 46 5.56 28.85 4.38
CA GLU A 46 5.87 30.23 4.78
C GLU A 46 5.75 31.17 3.57
N ALA A 47 6.32 30.78 2.43
CA ALA A 47 6.25 31.56 1.21
C ALA A 47 4.83 31.69 0.65
N GLU A 48 4.01 30.63 0.64
CA GLU A 48 2.62 30.71 0.19
C GLU A 48 1.78 31.61 1.12
N THR A 49 1.95 31.50 2.44
CA THR A 49 1.31 32.39 3.43
C THR A 49 1.75 33.85 3.24
N LYS A 50 3.05 34.10 3.09
CA LYS A 50 3.59 35.45 2.88
C LYS A 50 3.17 36.02 1.53
N MET A 51 3.10 35.21 0.47
CA MET A 51 2.55 35.63 -0.82
C MET A 51 1.05 35.95 -0.75
N LYS A 52 0.26 35.24 0.06
CA LYS A 52 -1.14 35.61 0.35
C LYS A 52 -1.22 36.99 1.02
N ARG A 53 -0.48 37.19 2.11
CA ARG A 53 -0.38 38.48 2.84
C ARG A 53 0.12 39.64 1.95
N LEU A 54 1.02 39.37 0.99
CA LEU A 54 1.48 40.37 0.02
C LEU A 54 0.43 40.74 -1.03
N ARG A 55 -0.46 39.82 -1.42
CA ARG A 55 -1.62 40.14 -2.28
C ARG A 55 -2.61 41.00 -1.51
N GLU A 56 -2.94 40.62 -0.27
CA GLU A 56 -3.78 41.39 0.65
C GLU A 56 -3.24 42.82 0.86
N ALA A 57 -1.93 42.97 1.13
CA ALA A 57 -1.27 44.26 1.25
C ALA A 57 -1.34 45.09 -0.05
N ARG A 58 -1.14 44.45 -1.21
CA ARG A 58 -1.24 45.11 -2.52
C ARG A 58 -2.66 45.60 -2.79
N GLU A 59 -3.69 44.83 -2.45
CA GLU A 59 -5.09 45.23 -2.59
C GLU A 59 -5.45 46.38 -1.64
N ALA A 60 -5.08 46.28 -0.36
CA ALA A 60 -5.36 47.34 0.61
C ALA A 60 -4.66 48.68 0.29
N LEU A 61 -3.41 48.64 -0.19
CA LEU A 61 -2.57 49.84 -0.35
C LEU A 61 -2.56 50.43 -1.77
N LEU A 62 -2.84 49.65 -2.82
CA LEU A 62 -2.77 50.08 -4.23
C LEU A 62 -4.11 50.07 -4.98
N SER A 63 -5.23 49.64 -4.38
CA SER A 63 -6.55 49.70 -5.04
C SER A 63 -7.25 51.07 -4.96
N GLY A 64 -6.51 52.14 -4.66
CA GLY A 64 -6.99 53.52 -4.62
C GLY A 64 -6.88 54.20 -3.25
N PRO A 65 -6.94 55.55 -3.22
CA PRO A 65 -6.66 56.34 -2.02
C PRO A 65 -7.69 56.11 -0.88
N GLU A 66 -8.94 55.81 -1.22
CA GLU A 66 -9.99 55.55 -0.23
C GLU A 66 -9.72 54.26 0.56
N ARG A 67 -9.38 53.17 -0.14
CA ARG A 67 -9.10 51.85 0.48
C ARG A 67 -7.84 51.89 1.36
N ARG A 68 -6.82 52.64 0.93
CA ARG A 68 -5.63 52.93 1.75
C ARG A 68 -6.01 53.74 3.01
N ALA A 69 -6.83 54.77 2.86
CA ALA A 69 -7.27 55.60 4.00
C ALA A 69 -8.16 54.83 5.00
N GLU A 70 -8.95 53.86 4.54
CA GLU A 70 -9.70 52.93 5.42
C GLU A 70 -8.74 52.03 6.22
N TYR A 71 -7.74 51.46 5.56
CA TYR A 71 -6.70 50.66 6.21
C TYR A 71 -5.89 51.47 7.25
N ASP A 72 -5.45 52.68 6.88
CA ASP A 72 -4.73 53.59 7.77
C ASP A 72 -5.57 54.03 8.98
N ARG A 73 -6.89 54.26 8.78
CA ARG A 73 -7.83 54.60 9.87
C ARG A 73 -8.00 53.44 10.85
N ALA A 74 -8.08 52.20 10.36
CA ALA A 74 -8.21 51.03 11.22
C ALA A 74 -6.91 50.76 12.00
N LEU A 75 -5.73 50.95 11.38
CA LEU A 75 -4.44 50.94 12.09
C LEU A 75 -4.36 51.99 13.21
N GLN A 76 -4.92 53.19 13.02
CA GLN A 76 -4.99 54.21 14.07
C GLN A 76 -5.87 53.81 15.26
N GLN A 77 -6.83 52.89 15.06
CA GLN A 77 -7.68 52.33 16.11
C GLN A 77 -6.99 51.17 16.87
N GLY A 78 -5.72 50.86 16.56
CA GLY A 78 -4.98 49.74 17.14
C GLY A 78 -5.39 48.37 16.59
N ILE A 79 -6.27 48.35 15.58
CA ILE A 79 -6.67 47.14 14.86
C ILE A 79 -5.67 46.98 13.72
N VAL A 80 -4.88 45.90 13.71
CA VAL A 80 -4.19 45.49 12.49
C VAL A 80 -5.25 44.86 11.60
N PRO A 81 -5.67 45.49 10.49
CA PRO A 81 -6.69 44.89 9.67
C PRO A 81 -6.04 43.71 8.96
N ALA A 82 -6.56 42.49 9.17
CA ALA A 82 -6.66 41.59 8.04
C ALA A 82 -7.31 42.39 6.90
N ALA A 83 -6.76 42.30 5.68
CA ALA A 83 -7.42 42.95 4.54
C ALA A 83 -8.88 42.50 4.55
N ALA A 84 -9.81 43.47 4.55
CA ALA A 84 -11.24 43.19 4.64
C ALA A 84 -11.55 42.04 3.68
N PRO A 85 -12.15 40.93 4.16
CA PRO A 85 -12.14 39.64 3.48
C PRO A 85 -12.51 39.88 2.03
N ALA A 86 -11.54 39.69 1.13
CA ALA A 86 -11.58 40.29 -0.20
C ALA A 86 -12.96 40.05 -0.79
N GLN A 87 -13.73 41.14 -0.97
CA GLN A 87 -15.12 41.04 -1.44
C GLN A 87 -15.07 40.12 -2.66
N PRO A 88 -15.68 38.91 -2.59
CA PRO A 88 -15.27 37.79 -3.43
C PRO A 88 -15.30 38.24 -4.88
N ALA A 89 -14.09 38.40 -5.46
CA ALA A 89 -13.83 39.39 -6.51
C ALA A 89 -14.94 39.34 -7.56
N PRO A 90 -15.76 40.41 -7.65
CA PRO A 90 -17.22 40.33 -7.86
C PRO A 90 -17.52 39.31 -8.94
N ALA A 91 -17.94 38.11 -8.47
CA ALA A 91 -17.73 36.84 -9.15
C ALA A 91 -17.81 37.00 -10.66
N ALA A 92 -16.64 37.12 -11.31
CA ALA A 92 -16.56 37.54 -12.70
C ALA A 92 -17.45 36.61 -13.51
N GLY A 93 -18.57 37.12 -14.04
CA GLY A 93 -19.66 36.29 -14.52
C GLY A 93 -19.22 35.48 -15.73
N GLY A 94 -18.78 34.23 -15.50
CA GLY A 94 -18.04 33.42 -16.47
C GLY A 94 -16.63 32.95 -16.02
N GLY A 95 -16.26 33.12 -14.76
CA GLY A 95 -15.00 32.61 -14.20
C GLY A 95 -14.98 31.09 -14.01
N THR A 96 -13.82 30.48 -14.25
CA THR A 96 -13.59 29.02 -14.11
C THR A 96 -13.88 28.54 -12.69
N ASP A 97 -14.74 27.52 -12.55
CA ASP A 97 -14.87 26.77 -11.30
C ASP A 97 -13.64 25.87 -11.12
N TRP A 98 -12.66 26.37 -10.37
CA TRP A 98 -11.40 25.67 -10.08
C TRP A 98 -11.59 24.41 -9.24
N VAL A 99 -12.66 24.33 -8.43
CA VAL A 99 -12.99 23.12 -7.65
C VAL A 99 -13.52 22.04 -8.58
N ALA A 100 -14.47 22.38 -9.46
CA ALA A 100 -14.95 21.45 -10.48
C ALA A 100 -13.84 21.01 -11.45
N ALA A 101 -12.95 21.93 -11.85
CA ALA A 101 -11.80 21.60 -12.69
C ALA A 101 -10.82 20.64 -11.98
N ALA A 102 -10.56 20.84 -10.68
CA ALA A 102 -9.73 19.94 -9.88
C ALA A 102 -10.39 18.56 -9.70
N ARG A 103 -11.69 18.51 -9.36
CA ARG A 103 -12.48 17.26 -9.27
C ARG A 103 -12.44 16.48 -10.60
N ALA A 104 -12.60 17.16 -11.73
CA ALA A 104 -12.58 16.55 -13.07
C ALA A 104 -11.18 16.03 -13.46
N ALA A 105 -10.13 16.79 -13.18
CA ALA A 105 -8.75 16.36 -13.43
C ALA A 105 -8.35 15.16 -12.55
N LEU A 106 -8.76 15.13 -11.28
CA LEU A 106 -8.57 13.95 -10.41
C LEU A 106 -9.32 12.72 -10.95
N ALA A 107 -10.56 12.88 -11.41
CA ALA A 107 -11.32 11.78 -12.02
C ALA A 107 -10.68 11.25 -13.32
N ALA A 108 -9.92 12.08 -14.04
CA ALA A 108 -9.13 11.70 -15.20
C ALA A 108 -7.72 11.18 -14.85
N ASN A 109 -7.35 11.14 -13.56
CA ASN A 109 -5.98 10.90 -13.06
C ASN A 109 -4.92 11.88 -13.59
N ASP A 110 -5.31 13.06 -14.09
CA ASP A 110 -4.40 14.14 -14.43
C ASP A 110 -4.04 14.94 -13.17
N TYR A 111 -3.13 14.36 -12.38
CA TYR A 111 -2.69 14.95 -11.12
C TYR A 111 -1.95 16.29 -11.31
N HIS A 112 -1.40 16.56 -12.50
CA HIS A 112 -0.74 17.84 -12.81
C HIS A 112 -1.77 18.97 -12.96
N SER A 113 -2.79 18.77 -13.80
CA SER A 113 -3.89 19.72 -13.94
C SER A 113 -4.70 19.84 -12.65
N ALA A 114 -4.91 18.74 -11.92
CA ALA A 114 -5.57 18.74 -10.62
C ALA A 114 -4.82 19.59 -9.60
N ALA A 115 -3.49 19.44 -9.48
CA ALA A 115 -2.68 20.21 -8.54
C ALA A 115 -2.68 21.71 -8.89
N TYR A 116 -2.69 22.06 -10.18
CA TYR A 116 -2.83 23.45 -10.62
C TYR A 116 -4.22 24.02 -10.27
N ALA A 117 -5.29 23.33 -10.67
CA ALA A 117 -6.66 23.78 -10.42
C ALA A 117 -6.99 23.85 -8.92
N ALA A 118 -6.57 22.86 -8.12
CA ALA A 118 -6.77 22.88 -6.67
C ALA A 118 -5.95 23.98 -5.99
N LYS A 119 -4.75 24.29 -6.50
CA LYS A 119 -3.99 25.46 -6.04
C LYS A 119 -4.75 26.76 -6.31
N GLU A 120 -5.29 26.96 -7.52
CA GLU A 120 -6.10 28.16 -7.80
C GLU A 120 -7.44 28.17 -7.04
N ALA A 121 -8.02 27.01 -6.72
CA ALA A 121 -9.14 26.93 -5.79
C ALA A 121 -8.74 27.45 -4.38
N THR A 122 -7.57 27.06 -3.85
CA THR A 122 -7.06 27.61 -2.57
C THR A 122 -6.73 29.10 -2.61
N THR A 123 -6.34 29.67 -3.76
CA THR A 123 -6.07 31.12 -3.88
C THR A 123 -7.35 31.95 -3.99
N VAL A 124 -8.36 31.47 -4.73
CA VAL A 124 -9.63 32.18 -4.99
C VAL A 124 -10.65 32.00 -3.87
N LEU A 125 -10.85 30.76 -3.37
CA LEU A 125 -11.86 30.44 -2.35
C LEU A 125 -11.33 30.59 -0.90
N GLY A 126 -10.14 31.15 -0.72
CA GLY A 126 -9.56 31.44 0.60
C GLY A 126 -8.97 30.23 1.34
N GLY A 127 -9.02 29.02 0.76
CA GLY A 127 -8.54 27.77 1.36
C GLY A 127 -9.60 27.08 2.20
N ASN A 128 -10.77 26.76 1.62
CA ASN A 128 -11.76 25.89 2.25
C ASN A 128 -11.26 24.43 2.31
N ALA A 129 -11.88 23.61 3.18
CA ALA A 129 -11.44 22.23 3.43
C ALA A 129 -11.40 21.38 2.16
N GLU A 130 -12.41 21.53 1.29
CA GLU A 130 -12.45 20.83 0.01
C GLU A 130 -11.26 21.18 -0.90
N SER A 131 -10.90 22.45 -1.05
CA SER A 131 -9.75 22.83 -1.90
C SER A 131 -8.43 22.26 -1.36
N TRP A 132 -8.28 22.18 -0.04
CA TRP A 132 -7.13 21.52 0.59
C TRP A 132 -7.14 20.01 0.36
N SER A 133 -8.28 19.34 0.50
CA SER A 133 -8.47 17.91 0.24
C SER A 133 -8.16 17.54 -1.23
N LEU A 134 -8.66 18.33 -2.18
CA LEU A 134 -8.37 18.17 -3.62
C LEU A 134 -6.90 18.39 -3.95
N ARG A 135 -6.27 19.40 -3.35
CA ARG A 135 -4.84 19.70 -3.53
C ARG A 135 -3.97 18.59 -2.96
N SER A 136 -4.32 18.08 -1.78
CA SER A 136 -3.69 16.93 -1.14
C SER A 136 -3.74 15.69 -2.03
N ARG A 137 -4.94 15.31 -2.50
CA ARG A 137 -5.14 14.16 -3.41
C ARG A 137 -4.31 14.30 -4.70
N ALA A 138 -4.24 15.51 -5.26
CA ALA A 138 -3.43 15.75 -6.46
C ALA A 138 -1.92 15.63 -6.18
N ASN A 139 -1.43 16.21 -5.08
CA ASN A 139 -0.02 16.08 -4.70
C ASN A 139 0.35 14.64 -4.31
N LEU A 140 -0.57 13.87 -3.71
CA LEU A 140 -0.39 12.44 -3.42
C LEU A 140 -0.18 11.64 -4.72
N GLY A 141 -1.05 11.85 -5.72
CA GLY A 141 -0.91 11.24 -7.05
C GLY A 141 0.36 11.67 -7.82
N LEU A 142 0.94 12.83 -7.50
CA LEU A 142 2.25 13.27 -7.99
C LEU A 142 3.45 12.74 -7.17
N GLY A 143 3.22 11.88 -6.18
CA GLY A 143 4.26 11.37 -5.26
C GLY A 143 4.83 12.42 -4.31
N ARG A 144 4.19 13.60 -4.19
CA ARG A 144 4.58 14.68 -3.28
C ARG A 144 3.95 14.48 -1.91
N VAL A 145 4.23 13.33 -1.32
CA VAL A 145 3.60 12.87 -0.08
C VAL A 145 3.71 13.88 1.10
N PRO A 146 4.83 14.61 1.29
CA PRO A 146 4.92 15.64 2.33
C PRO A 146 3.96 16.83 2.11
N ASP A 147 3.76 17.25 0.85
CA ASP A 147 2.81 18.31 0.51
C ASP A 147 1.38 17.82 0.79
N ALA A 148 1.08 16.59 0.36
CA ALA A 148 -0.22 15.97 0.56
C ALA A 148 -0.57 15.79 2.05
N LEU A 149 0.42 15.49 2.92
CA LEU A 149 0.19 15.30 4.36
C LEU A 149 -0.19 16.62 5.04
N TYR A 150 0.50 17.71 4.71
CA TYR A 150 0.12 19.03 5.21
C TYR A 150 -1.29 19.41 4.75
N GLU A 151 -1.55 19.27 3.44
CA GLU A 151 -2.81 19.69 2.82
C GLU A 151 -4.00 18.84 3.32
N ALA A 152 -3.82 17.54 3.57
CA ALA A 152 -4.85 16.69 4.18
C ALA A 152 -5.16 17.10 5.63
N ARG A 153 -4.13 17.42 6.43
CA ARG A 153 -4.33 17.93 7.80
C ARG A 153 -5.13 19.23 7.81
N GLN A 154 -4.83 20.17 6.90
CA GLN A 154 -5.60 21.41 6.78
C GLN A 154 -7.08 21.15 6.44
N ALA A 155 -7.39 20.16 5.61
CA ALA A 155 -8.78 19.77 5.35
C ALA A 155 -9.49 19.24 6.61
N THR A 156 -8.85 18.34 7.37
CA THR A 156 -9.42 17.77 8.62
C THR A 156 -9.46 18.76 9.79
N GLU A 157 -8.57 19.78 9.81
CA GLU A 157 -8.60 20.85 10.82
C GLU A 157 -9.76 21.82 10.60
N ILE A 158 -10.17 22.05 9.34
CA ILE A 158 -11.31 22.91 8.99
C ILE A 158 -12.64 22.16 9.12
N GLU A 159 -12.71 20.89 8.66
CA GLU A 159 -13.90 20.05 8.72
C GLU A 159 -13.63 18.72 9.45
N ILE A 160 -13.57 18.79 10.79
CA ILE A 160 -13.23 17.67 11.69
C ILE A 160 -14.23 16.48 11.68
N ASN A 161 -15.43 16.67 11.15
CA ASN A 161 -16.47 15.63 11.10
C ASN A 161 -16.73 15.11 9.67
N ASN A 162 -15.77 15.28 8.75
CA ASN A 162 -15.89 14.84 7.37
C ASN A 162 -15.14 13.51 7.14
N ALA A 163 -15.91 12.42 6.96
CA ALA A 163 -15.37 11.07 6.78
C ALA A 163 -14.43 10.94 5.57
N GLU A 164 -14.73 11.64 4.45
CA GLU A 164 -13.88 11.60 3.26
C GLU A 164 -12.50 12.23 3.54
N TYR A 165 -12.43 13.28 4.37
CA TYR A 165 -11.16 13.95 4.64
C TYR A 165 -10.27 13.14 5.59
N HIS A 166 -10.86 12.46 6.58
CA HIS A 166 -10.14 11.47 7.38
C HIS A 166 -9.66 10.29 6.53
N PHE A 167 -10.48 9.80 5.59
CA PHE A 167 -10.06 8.79 4.62
C PHE A 167 -8.91 9.29 3.73
N ASN A 168 -9.00 10.51 3.18
CA ASN A 168 -7.92 11.09 2.37
C ASN A 168 -6.62 11.27 3.16
N LEU A 169 -6.70 11.68 4.44
CA LEU A 169 -5.54 11.75 5.33
C LEU A 169 -4.96 10.35 5.63
N GLY A 170 -5.81 9.34 5.82
CA GLY A 170 -5.41 7.94 5.96
C GLY A 170 -4.64 7.42 4.74
N ASN A 171 -5.12 7.70 3.52
CA ASN A 171 -4.42 7.34 2.28
C ASN A 171 -3.01 7.96 2.20
N VAL A 172 -2.82 9.18 2.72
CA VAL A 172 -1.48 9.81 2.77
C VAL A 172 -0.56 9.11 3.77
N TYR A 173 -1.06 8.71 4.95
CA TYR A 173 -0.28 7.93 5.91
C TYR A 173 0.06 6.53 5.40
N GLU A 174 -0.86 5.88 4.67
CA GLU A 174 -0.65 4.60 4.00
C GLU A 174 0.50 4.69 2.99
N GLN A 175 0.52 5.75 2.18
CA GLN A 175 1.62 6.02 1.24
C GLN A 175 2.97 6.32 1.93
N LEU A 176 2.97 6.71 3.21
CA LEU A 176 4.16 6.88 4.06
C LEU A 176 4.57 5.59 4.80
N ALA A 177 3.82 4.49 4.66
CA ALA A 177 3.92 3.30 5.50
C ALA A 177 3.72 3.58 7.01
N ASP A 178 3.03 4.68 7.36
CA ASP A 178 2.63 4.99 8.74
C ASP A 178 1.29 4.30 9.04
N TRP A 179 1.35 2.98 9.14
CA TRP A 179 0.18 2.11 9.31
C TRP A 179 -0.64 2.45 10.55
N ALA A 180 0.01 2.93 11.61
CA ALA A 180 -0.64 3.29 12.87
C ALA A 180 -1.54 4.53 12.71
N ASN A 181 -1.04 5.59 12.05
CA ASN A 181 -1.86 6.77 11.78
C ASN A 181 -2.87 6.51 10.65
N ALA A 182 -2.53 5.73 9.61
CA ALA A 182 -3.47 5.35 8.55
C ALA A 182 -4.70 4.62 9.12
N LEU A 183 -4.46 3.57 9.93
CA LEU A 183 -5.53 2.80 10.58
C LEU A 183 -6.39 3.68 11.50
N LYS A 184 -5.77 4.60 12.25
CA LYS A 184 -6.49 5.54 13.14
C LYS A 184 -7.42 6.47 12.35
N GLU A 185 -6.96 7.09 11.28
CA GLU A 185 -7.80 8.02 10.51
C GLU A 185 -8.91 7.26 9.75
N TYR A 186 -8.65 6.05 9.25
CA TYR A 186 -9.70 5.18 8.71
C TYR A 186 -10.71 4.72 9.77
N GLN A 187 -10.30 4.53 11.04
CA GLN A 187 -11.24 4.26 12.13
C GLN A 187 -12.15 5.47 12.42
N VAL A 188 -11.61 6.70 12.35
CA VAL A 188 -12.42 7.92 12.47
C VAL A 188 -13.40 8.04 11.31
N ALA A 189 -12.96 7.80 10.06
CA ALA A 189 -13.85 7.79 8.89
C ALA A 189 -15.00 6.78 9.03
N THR A 190 -14.73 5.55 9.49
CA THR A 190 -15.75 4.52 9.76
C THR A 190 -16.72 4.90 10.89
N GLN A 191 -16.29 5.72 11.86
CA GLN A 191 -17.16 6.21 12.93
C GLN A 191 -18.06 7.37 12.48
N LEU A 192 -17.54 8.23 11.60
CA LEU A 192 -18.27 9.38 11.03
C LEU A 192 -19.31 8.96 9.99
N ASP A 193 -18.99 7.96 9.16
CA ASP A 193 -19.92 7.34 8.21
C ASP A 193 -19.84 5.81 8.32
N THR A 194 -20.80 5.26 9.07
CA THR A 194 -20.96 3.83 9.33
C THR A 194 -21.65 3.08 8.18
N SER A 195 -22.09 3.79 7.13
CA SER A 195 -22.80 3.19 5.98
C SER A 195 -21.84 2.78 4.85
N SER A 196 -20.69 3.45 4.76
CA SER A 196 -19.66 3.15 3.76
C SER A 196 -18.77 1.98 4.18
N PHE A 197 -18.75 0.94 3.35
CA PHE A 197 -17.83 -0.18 3.49
C PHE A 197 -16.40 0.15 3.05
N VAL A 198 -16.17 1.31 2.42
CA VAL A 198 -14.85 1.70 1.85
C VAL A 198 -13.81 1.89 2.95
N TYR A 199 -14.18 2.53 4.06
CA TYR A 199 -13.26 2.80 5.16
C TYR A 199 -12.79 1.52 5.88
N PRO A 200 -13.67 0.57 6.32
CA PRO A 200 -13.21 -0.68 6.89
C PRO A 200 -12.52 -1.61 5.87
N LEU A 201 -12.82 -1.49 4.57
CA LEU A 201 -12.05 -2.16 3.51
C LEU A 201 -10.60 -1.62 3.46
N ALA A 202 -10.42 -0.30 3.53
CA ALA A 202 -9.09 0.32 3.58
C ALA A 202 -8.32 -0.03 4.86
N GLN A 203 -9.00 -0.17 6.01
CA GLN A 203 -8.37 -0.71 7.23
C GLN A 203 -7.82 -2.13 7.00
N GLY A 204 -8.56 -3.00 6.30
CA GLY A 204 -8.06 -4.33 5.91
C GLY A 204 -6.83 -4.25 5.01
N SER A 205 -6.82 -3.32 4.05
CA SER A 205 -5.68 -3.11 3.13
C SER A 205 -4.41 -2.64 3.85
N VAL A 206 -4.55 -1.77 4.85
CA VAL A 206 -3.42 -1.36 5.71
C VAL A 206 -2.93 -2.49 6.60
N LEU A 207 -3.82 -3.31 7.17
CA LEU A 207 -3.43 -4.48 7.96
C LEU A 207 -2.66 -5.49 7.09
N GLN A 208 -3.11 -5.72 5.85
CA GLN A 208 -2.43 -6.60 4.88
C GLN A 208 -1.04 -6.07 4.54
N GLN A 209 -0.90 -4.78 4.18
CA GLN A 209 0.40 -4.16 3.87
C GLN A 209 1.37 -4.12 5.07
N ASN A 210 0.85 -4.08 6.30
CA ASN A 210 1.63 -4.20 7.53
C ASN A 210 1.96 -5.67 7.90
N GLY A 211 1.61 -6.65 7.05
CA GLY A 211 1.85 -8.08 7.28
C GLY A 211 0.94 -8.73 8.34
N LEU A 212 -0.08 -8.01 8.84
CA LEU A 212 -1.06 -8.50 9.82
C LEU A 212 -2.20 -9.23 9.11
N LEU A 213 -1.82 -10.27 8.37
CA LEU A 213 -2.66 -10.90 7.35
C LEU A 213 -3.90 -11.61 7.92
N ASP A 214 -3.79 -12.19 9.12
CA ASP A 214 -4.94 -12.78 9.83
C ASP A 214 -5.98 -11.70 10.18
N GLU A 215 -5.52 -10.56 10.70
CA GLU A 215 -6.37 -9.43 11.10
C GLU A 215 -7.01 -8.75 9.88
N ALA A 216 -6.28 -8.69 8.76
CA ALA A 216 -6.78 -8.23 7.47
C ALA A 216 -7.92 -9.12 6.96
N ILE A 217 -7.74 -10.45 6.94
CA ILE A 217 -8.78 -11.41 6.53
C ILE A 217 -10.01 -11.32 7.44
N ASP A 218 -9.83 -11.20 8.76
CA ASP A 218 -10.94 -11.03 9.70
C ASP A 218 -11.65 -9.67 9.55
N MET A 219 -10.96 -8.60 9.13
CA MET A 219 -11.58 -7.34 8.72
C MET A 219 -12.38 -7.53 7.43
N TYR A 220 -11.77 -8.05 6.37
CA TYR A 220 -12.41 -8.27 5.08
C TYR A 220 -13.63 -9.19 5.17
N ARG A 221 -13.57 -10.28 5.97
CA ARG A 221 -14.72 -11.17 6.21
C ARG A 221 -15.89 -10.45 6.90
N ARG A 222 -15.62 -9.55 7.84
CA ARG A 222 -16.67 -8.71 8.47
C ARG A 222 -17.30 -7.74 7.47
N VAL A 223 -16.50 -7.12 6.61
CA VAL A 223 -17.01 -6.25 5.53
C VAL A 223 -17.83 -7.07 4.52
N PHE A 224 -17.35 -8.24 4.11
CA PHE A 224 -18.02 -9.14 3.18
C PHE A 224 -19.36 -9.66 3.73
N ALA A 225 -19.43 -10.01 5.01
CA ALA A 225 -20.67 -10.47 5.64
C ALA A 225 -21.79 -9.42 5.60
N ASN A 226 -21.44 -8.14 5.71
CA ASN A 226 -22.38 -7.02 5.63
C ASN A 226 -22.65 -6.56 4.18
N HIS A 227 -21.67 -6.71 3.28
CA HIS A 227 -21.72 -6.24 1.89
C HIS A 227 -21.33 -7.34 0.88
N PRO A 228 -22.04 -8.49 0.83
CA PRO A 228 -21.62 -9.67 0.07
C PRO A 228 -21.65 -9.47 -1.45
N GLY A 229 -22.30 -8.41 -1.94
CA GLY A 229 -22.33 -8.01 -3.36
C GLY A 229 -21.28 -6.97 -3.76
N ALA A 230 -20.40 -6.53 -2.85
CA ALA A 230 -19.36 -5.55 -3.16
C ALA A 230 -18.13 -6.25 -3.78
N GLU A 231 -17.99 -6.20 -5.10
CA GLU A 231 -16.88 -6.85 -5.82
C GLU A 231 -15.47 -6.47 -5.32
N PRO A 232 -15.16 -5.21 -4.94
CA PRO A 232 -13.86 -4.89 -4.35
C PRO A 232 -13.58 -5.69 -3.08
N VAL A 233 -14.59 -5.88 -2.21
CA VAL A 233 -14.43 -6.62 -0.95
C VAL A 233 -14.11 -8.10 -1.22
N ARG A 234 -14.75 -8.70 -2.24
CA ARG A 234 -14.45 -10.06 -2.70
C ARG A 234 -13.02 -10.18 -3.23
N PHE A 235 -12.58 -9.22 -4.03
CA PHE A 235 -11.23 -9.19 -4.59
C PHE A 235 -10.16 -9.09 -3.49
N TYR A 236 -10.27 -8.10 -2.59
CA TYR A 236 -9.32 -7.94 -1.48
C TYR A 236 -9.30 -9.13 -0.53
N LEU A 237 -10.46 -9.70 -0.19
CA LEU A 237 -10.54 -10.92 0.61
C LEU A 237 -9.86 -12.11 -0.09
N ALA A 238 -10.16 -12.34 -1.38
CA ALA A 238 -9.55 -13.42 -2.15
C ALA A 238 -8.03 -13.27 -2.26
N MET A 239 -7.52 -12.07 -2.52
CA MET A 239 -6.08 -11.78 -2.55
C MET A 239 -5.41 -12.07 -1.21
N ALA A 240 -6.00 -11.64 -0.09
CA ALA A 240 -5.45 -11.91 1.24
C ALA A 240 -5.47 -13.40 1.62
N LEU A 241 -6.51 -14.14 1.20
CA LEU A 241 -6.58 -15.59 1.38
C LEU A 241 -5.48 -16.32 0.56
N LEU A 242 -5.20 -15.87 -0.66
CA LEU A 242 -4.12 -16.42 -1.50
C LEU A 242 -2.74 -16.10 -0.91
N GLU A 243 -2.49 -14.86 -0.48
CA GLU A 243 -1.25 -14.49 0.21
C GLU A 243 -1.05 -15.33 1.48
N LYS A 244 -2.12 -15.65 2.21
CA LYS A 244 -2.07 -16.52 3.38
C LYS A 244 -1.80 -17.98 3.01
N ALA A 245 -2.34 -18.45 1.89
CA ALA A 245 -2.03 -19.77 1.34
C ALA A 245 -0.54 -19.88 0.96
N GLU A 246 0.06 -18.81 0.44
CA GLU A 246 1.49 -18.74 0.09
C GLU A 246 2.42 -18.57 1.30
N SER A 247 1.94 -18.01 2.42
CA SER A 247 2.75 -17.82 3.64
C SER A 247 2.89 -19.09 4.51
N ILE A 248 2.02 -20.09 4.34
CA ILE A 248 2.04 -21.35 5.12
C ILE A 248 3.27 -22.23 4.81
N PRO A 249 3.65 -22.47 3.53
CA PRO A 249 4.88 -23.20 3.19
C PRO A 249 6.14 -22.54 3.74
N LYS A 250 7.08 -23.34 4.26
CA LYS A 250 8.32 -22.80 4.84
C LYS A 250 9.31 -22.40 3.75
N LEU A 251 9.86 -21.19 3.88
CA LEU A 251 10.94 -20.68 3.05
C LEU A 251 12.21 -21.54 3.22
N GLN A 252 12.76 -22.03 2.12
CA GLN A 252 14.06 -22.69 2.08
C GLN A 252 15.19 -21.66 2.01
N ARG A 253 16.40 -22.00 2.48
CA ARG A 253 17.60 -21.14 2.34
C ARG A 253 17.94 -20.76 0.89
N SER A 254 17.41 -21.48 -0.10
CA SER A 254 17.51 -21.19 -1.53
C SER A 254 16.48 -20.18 -2.04
N GLY A 255 15.66 -19.58 -1.17
CA GLY A 255 14.58 -18.64 -1.56
C GLY A 255 13.30 -19.30 -2.07
N SER A 256 13.23 -20.64 -2.10
CA SER A 256 12.11 -21.41 -2.62
C SER A 256 11.18 -21.91 -1.52
N TYR A 257 9.87 -21.90 -1.75
CA TYR A 257 8.87 -22.36 -0.79
C TYR A 257 8.57 -23.85 -0.92
N ALA A 258 8.46 -24.57 0.21
CA ALA A 258 8.19 -26.00 0.21
C ALA A 258 7.25 -26.44 1.34
N VAL A 259 6.20 -27.17 0.98
CA VAL A 259 5.41 -27.97 1.94
C VAL A 259 6.30 -29.06 2.53
N THR A 260 6.38 -29.10 3.85
CA THR A 260 7.18 -30.04 4.65
C THR A 260 6.35 -30.98 5.52
N GLN A 261 5.08 -30.66 5.77
CA GLN A 261 4.16 -31.45 6.59
C GLN A 261 2.83 -31.69 5.87
N GLU A 262 2.19 -32.82 6.12
CA GLU A 262 0.87 -33.12 5.56
C GLU A 262 -0.23 -32.20 6.13
N SER A 263 -0.07 -31.71 7.36
CA SER A 263 -0.94 -30.72 8.01
C SER A 263 -0.94 -29.35 7.33
N GLU A 264 0.12 -28.99 6.60
CA GLU A 264 0.19 -27.73 5.83
C GLU A 264 -0.70 -27.79 4.57
N ILE A 265 -1.00 -29.00 4.06
CA ILE A 265 -1.65 -29.20 2.75
C ILE A 265 -3.11 -28.77 2.73
N GLN A 266 -3.87 -29.11 3.77
CA GLN A 266 -5.31 -28.89 3.80
C GLN A 266 -5.68 -27.40 3.94
N PRO A 267 -5.07 -26.61 4.86
CA PRO A 267 -5.38 -25.19 4.98
C PRO A 267 -5.03 -24.39 3.71
N ILE A 268 -3.93 -24.71 3.03
CA ILE A 268 -3.55 -24.04 1.77
C ILE A 268 -4.61 -24.29 0.68
N ALA A 269 -5.11 -25.53 0.58
CA ALA A 269 -6.18 -25.87 -0.37
C ALA A 269 -7.48 -25.13 -0.05
N GLU A 270 -7.90 -25.13 1.22
CA GLU A 270 -9.13 -24.47 1.67
C GLU A 270 -9.11 -22.96 1.40
N LEU A 271 -7.99 -22.28 1.68
CA LEU A 271 -7.83 -20.85 1.40
C LEU A 271 -7.89 -20.53 -0.10
N ALA A 272 -7.23 -21.33 -0.94
CA ALA A 272 -7.24 -21.14 -2.38
C ALA A 272 -8.62 -21.47 -3.01
N ASP A 273 -9.30 -22.52 -2.54
CA ASP A 273 -10.66 -22.85 -2.96
C ASP A 273 -11.68 -21.78 -2.51
N GLU A 274 -11.52 -21.18 -1.31
CA GLU A 274 -12.34 -20.06 -0.81
C GLU A 274 -12.14 -18.81 -1.69
N ALA A 275 -10.88 -18.42 -1.94
CA ALA A 275 -10.55 -17.29 -2.81
C ALA A 275 -11.15 -17.46 -4.22
N LYS A 276 -11.04 -18.66 -4.80
CA LYS A 276 -11.57 -19.01 -6.12
C LYS A 276 -13.11 -18.96 -6.19
N GLN A 277 -13.80 -19.24 -5.09
CA GLN A 277 -15.25 -19.13 -5.01
C GLN A 277 -15.71 -17.67 -4.83
N LEU A 278 -14.95 -16.87 -4.08
CA LEU A 278 -15.29 -15.48 -3.76
C LEU A 278 -15.18 -14.53 -4.95
N CYS A 279 -14.14 -14.64 -5.78
CA CYS A 279 -13.84 -13.67 -6.82
C CYS A 279 -13.57 -14.34 -8.17
N GLN A 280 -14.26 -13.87 -9.23
CA GLN A 280 -14.14 -14.41 -10.60
C GLN A 280 -13.11 -13.64 -11.46
N ASP A 281 -12.26 -12.82 -10.84
CA ASP A 281 -11.21 -12.08 -11.53
C ASP A 281 -10.16 -13.05 -12.13
N PRO A 282 -9.71 -12.85 -13.39
CA PRO A 282 -8.80 -13.79 -14.05
C PRO A 282 -7.47 -14.02 -13.33
N ASP A 283 -6.89 -12.99 -12.71
CA ASP A 283 -5.60 -13.09 -12.04
C ASP A 283 -5.74 -13.86 -10.72
N VAL A 284 -6.81 -13.58 -9.97
CA VAL A 284 -7.19 -14.34 -8.77
C VAL A 284 -7.46 -15.82 -9.09
N GLN A 285 -8.21 -16.09 -10.16
CA GLN A 285 -8.51 -17.45 -10.62
C GLN A 285 -7.23 -18.21 -11.01
N SER A 286 -6.31 -17.56 -11.73
CA SER A 286 -5.03 -18.15 -12.15
C SER A 286 -4.15 -18.46 -10.94
N ALA A 287 -3.99 -17.52 -10.01
CA ALA A 287 -3.20 -17.70 -8.80
C ALA A 287 -3.76 -18.83 -7.92
N ALA A 288 -5.08 -18.89 -7.73
CA ALA A 288 -5.73 -19.99 -7.01
C ALA A 288 -5.47 -21.35 -7.70
N ASP A 289 -5.60 -21.43 -9.02
CA ASP A 289 -5.36 -22.66 -9.76
C ASP A 289 -3.89 -23.12 -9.71
N ASP A 290 -2.93 -22.19 -9.70
CA ASP A 290 -1.51 -22.51 -9.54
C ASP A 290 -1.20 -23.06 -8.14
N ILE A 291 -1.76 -22.47 -7.08
CA ILE A 291 -1.66 -22.98 -5.70
C ILE A 291 -2.31 -24.38 -5.60
N LEU A 292 -3.52 -24.56 -6.12
CA LEU A 292 -4.22 -25.86 -6.11
C LEU A 292 -3.51 -26.91 -6.99
N SER A 293 -2.86 -26.50 -8.08
CA SER A 293 -2.01 -27.34 -8.95
C SER A 293 -0.74 -27.77 -8.21
N TYR A 294 -0.08 -26.84 -7.50
CA TYR A 294 1.07 -27.13 -6.65
C TYR A 294 0.71 -28.09 -5.51
N ILE A 295 -0.39 -27.84 -4.80
CA ILE A 295 -0.84 -28.67 -3.68
C ILE A 295 -1.26 -30.08 -4.13
N ARG A 296 -1.95 -30.22 -5.27
CA ARG A 296 -2.21 -31.54 -5.86
C ARG A 296 -0.92 -32.31 -6.12
N LYS A 297 0.11 -31.66 -6.70
CA LYS A 297 1.44 -32.27 -6.89
C LYS A 297 2.12 -32.66 -5.57
N GLN A 298 1.86 -31.95 -4.45
CA GLN A 298 2.44 -32.33 -3.15
C GLN A 298 1.84 -33.61 -2.55
N LYS A 299 0.59 -33.95 -2.90
CA LYS A 299 -0.07 -35.21 -2.53
C LYS A 299 0.47 -36.42 -3.32
N ASP A 300 1.12 -36.21 -4.46
CA ASP A 300 1.71 -37.30 -5.26
C ASP A 300 2.85 -38.03 -4.55
N ALA A 301 2.99 -39.31 -4.86
CA ALA A 301 4.16 -40.10 -4.48
C ALA A 301 5.28 -39.99 -5.52
N VAL A 302 6.52 -39.86 -5.06
CA VAL A 302 7.73 -39.78 -5.88
C VAL A 302 8.79 -40.74 -5.39
N TRP A 303 9.64 -41.18 -6.31
CA TRP A 303 10.78 -42.03 -6.01
C TRP A 303 11.92 -41.20 -5.38
N CYS A 304 12.54 -41.76 -4.34
CA CYS A 304 13.77 -41.27 -3.73
C CYS A 304 14.54 -42.44 -3.09
N LEU A 305 15.85 -42.49 -3.26
CA LEU A 305 16.67 -43.48 -2.56
C LEU A 305 16.66 -43.16 -1.05
N PRO A 306 16.61 -44.17 -0.16
CA PRO A 306 16.64 -43.94 1.29
C PRO A 306 17.94 -43.24 1.72
N THR A 307 17.85 -42.27 2.63
CA THR A 307 18.97 -41.38 2.97
C THR A 307 20.10 -42.04 3.76
N MET A 308 19.89 -43.22 4.36
CA MET A 308 20.98 -44.06 4.92
C MET A 308 21.81 -44.78 3.84
N VAL A 309 21.48 -44.60 2.55
CA VAL A 309 22.11 -45.29 1.40
C VAL A 309 22.89 -44.30 0.52
N SER A 310 23.22 -43.11 1.05
CA SER A 310 23.92 -42.05 0.30
C SER A 310 25.28 -42.46 -0.24
N ASP A 311 25.98 -43.37 0.46
CA ASP A 311 27.41 -43.59 0.23
C ASP A 311 27.68 -44.78 -0.71
N ALA A 312 26.69 -45.65 -0.94
CA ALA A 312 26.88 -46.84 -1.79
C ALA A 312 25.57 -47.46 -2.35
N PRO A 313 24.79 -46.74 -3.19
CA PRO A 313 23.59 -47.30 -3.83
C PRO A 313 23.87 -48.56 -4.67
N PHE A 314 25.08 -48.68 -5.21
CA PHE A 314 25.52 -49.85 -5.97
C PHE A 314 25.68 -51.13 -5.13
N ILE A 315 25.90 -51.05 -3.81
CA ILE A 315 26.06 -52.25 -2.96
C ILE A 315 24.75 -53.01 -2.83
N TRP A 316 23.62 -52.32 -2.64
CA TRP A 316 22.32 -52.98 -2.54
C TRP A 316 21.82 -53.50 -3.89
N ILE A 317 21.97 -52.72 -4.96
CA ILE A 317 21.63 -53.17 -6.31
C ILE A 317 22.49 -54.39 -6.68
N GLY A 318 23.80 -54.32 -6.45
CA GLY A 318 24.74 -55.43 -6.67
C GLY A 318 24.47 -56.65 -5.79
N GLY A 319 24.07 -56.47 -4.53
CA GLY A 319 23.69 -57.56 -3.63
C GLY A 319 22.41 -58.28 -4.06
N ILE A 320 21.38 -57.54 -4.48
CA ILE A 320 20.13 -58.11 -5.03
C ILE A 320 20.41 -58.83 -6.35
N LEU A 321 21.18 -58.21 -7.27
CA LEU A 321 21.57 -58.83 -8.54
C LEU A 321 22.41 -60.09 -8.32
N GLY A 322 23.37 -60.05 -7.39
CA GLY A 322 24.23 -61.16 -7.03
C GLY A 322 23.46 -62.34 -6.43
N ALA A 323 22.52 -62.07 -5.51
CA ALA A 323 21.64 -63.09 -4.94
C ALA A 323 20.73 -63.73 -6.01
N PHE A 324 20.20 -62.93 -6.95
CA PHE A 324 19.38 -63.41 -8.06
C PHE A 324 20.18 -64.28 -9.04
N ILE A 325 21.38 -63.83 -9.45
CA ILE A 325 22.29 -64.59 -10.33
C ILE A 325 22.74 -65.90 -9.65
N LEU A 326 23.11 -65.85 -8.38
CA LEU A 326 23.47 -67.04 -7.59
C LEU A 326 22.29 -68.03 -7.50
N GLY A 327 21.07 -67.52 -7.30
CA GLY A 327 19.84 -68.32 -7.34
C GLY A 327 19.61 -69.02 -8.68
N LEU A 328 19.83 -68.33 -9.81
CA LEU A 328 19.75 -68.93 -11.14
C LEU A 328 20.79 -70.05 -11.35
N VAL A 329 22.04 -69.83 -10.93
CA VAL A 329 23.12 -70.83 -11.02
C VAL A 329 22.78 -72.08 -10.20
N ILE A 330 22.30 -71.91 -8.97
CA ILE A 330 21.93 -73.02 -8.08
C ILE A 330 20.66 -73.74 -8.57
N SER A 331 19.71 -73.03 -9.19
CA SER A 331 18.47 -73.62 -9.71
C SER A 331 18.70 -74.60 -10.87
N GLY A 332 19.84 -74.50 -11.58
CA GLY A 332 20.26 -75.50 -12.57
C GLY A 332 20.69 -76.85 -11.96
N ALA A 333 20.94 -76.90 -10.64
CA ALA A 333 21.48 -78.06 -9.93
C ALA A 333 20.41 -78.83 -9.11
N SER A 334 19.16 -78.85 -9.58
CA SER A 334 18.00 -79.59 -9.04
C SER A 334 17.60 -79.37 -7.56
N SER A 335 18.29 -78.53 -6.80
CA SER A 335 17.92 -78.17 -5.43
C SER A 335 16.95 -76.98 -5.38
N GLY A 336 15.87 -77.10 -4.59
CA GLY A 336 14.85 -76.05 -4.43
C GLY A 336 15.34 -74.73 -3.82
N ILE A 337 16.61 -74.70 -3.37
CA ILE A 337 17.27 -73.54 -2.77
C ILE A 337 17.39 -72.37 -3.76
N GLY A 338 17.62 -72.65 -5.05
CA GLY A 338 17.74 -71.61 -6.09
C GLY A 338 16.47 -70.76 -6.24
N ALA A 339 15.29 -71.39 -6.18
CA ALA A 339 14.01 -70.71 -6.23
C ALA A 339 13.76 -69.80 -5.01
N ILE A 340 14.20 -70.22 -3.82
CA ILE A 340 14.08 -69.44 -2.58
C ILE A 340 14.94 -68.16 -2.66
N LEU A 341 16.16 -68.26 -3.20
CA LEU A 341 17.05 -67.09 -3.39
C LEU A 341 16.48 -66.07 -4.39
N ILE A 342 15.89 -66.55 -5.49
CA ILE A 342 15.22 -65.70 -6.49
C ILE A 342 14.02 -64.98 -5.87
N LEU A 343 13.15 -65.70 -5.14
CA LEU A 343 12.01 -65.12 -4.43
C LEU A 343 12.46 -64.08 -3.39
N GLY A 344 13.50 -64.39 -2.62
CA GLY A 344 14.08 -63.46 -1.64
C GLY A 344 14.58 -62.16 -2.28
N ALA A 345 15.31 -62.25 -3.40
CA ALA A 345 15.79 -61.08 -4.14
C ALA A 345 14.63 -60.20 -4.66
N ILE A 346 13.55 -60.81 -5.15
CA ILE A 346 12.34 -60.10 -5.62
C ILE A 346 11.64 -59.40 -4.46
N VAL A 347 11.48 -60.06 -3.31
CA VAL A 347 10.86 -59.48 -2.10
C VAL A 347 11.69 -58.30 -1.58
N VAL A 348 13.02 -58.43 -1.51
CA VAL A 348 13.90 -57.32 -1.09
C VAL A 348 13.84 -56.16 -2.08
N ALA A 349 13.87 -56.43 -3.39
CA ALA A 349 13.69 -55.39 -4.42
C ALA A 349 12.34 -54.67 -4.27
N GLY A 350 11.25 -55.41 -4.04
CA GLY A 350 9.91 -54.87 -3.79
C GLY A 350 9.84 -54.02 -2.51
N LEU A 351 10.52 -54.42 -1.43
CA LEU A 351 10.60 -53.65 -0.19
C LEU A 351 11.43 -52.36 -0.35
N VAL A 352 12.57 -52.42 -1.04
CA VAL A 352 13.37 -51.22 -1.38
C VAL A 352 12.55 -50.27 -2.25
N ILE A 353 11.86 -50.79 -3.26
CA ILE A 353 10.92 -50.05 -4.10
C ILE A 353 9.85 -49.36 -3.25
N TRP A 354 9.19 -50.10 -2.38
CA TRP A 354 8.12 -49.59 -1.52
C TRP A 354 8.61 -48.51 -0.54
N GLN A 355 9.77 -48.71 0.11
CA GLN A 355 10.38 -47.70 0.99
C GLN A 355 10.90 -46.46 0.24
N SER A 356 11.27 -46.61 -1.03
CA SER A 356 11.78 -45.51 -1.87
C SER A 356 10.66 -44.62 -2.43
N ARG A 357 9.42 -45.11 -2.50
CA ARG A 357 8.24 -44.36 -2.95
C ARG A 357 7.63 -43.59 -1.77
N VAL A 358 7.85 -42.28 -1.72
CA VAL A 358 7.36 -41.40 -0.64
C VAL A 358 6.52 -40.24 -1.17
N PRO A 359 5.57 -39.68 -0.40
CA PRO A 359 4.88 -38.44 -0.77
C PRO A 359 5.86 -37.28 -1.01
N ARG A 360 5.54 -36.36 -1.93
CA ARG A 360 6.43 -35.22 -2.25
C ARG A 360 6.72 -34.34 -1.04
N TRP A 361 5.72 -34.03 -0.21
CA TRP A 361 5.91 -33.28 1.03
C TRP A 361 6.99 -33.90 1.94
N LYS A 362 6.99 -35.25 2.07
CA LYS A 362 7.98 -36.00 2.85
C LYS A 362 9.37 -35.98 2.22
N LYS A 363 9.46 -35.92 0.88
CA LYS A 363 10.73 -35.72 0.16
C LYS A 363 11.27 -34.30 0.37
N SER A 364 10.41 -33.28 0.39
CA SER A 364 10.78 -31.89 0.70
C SER A 364 11.34 -31.76 2.12
N GLN A 365 10.68 -32.36 3.11
CA GLN A 365 11.16 -32.43 4.49
C GLN A 365 12.60 -33.01 4.59
N ARG A 366 12.85 -34.15 3.92
CA ARG A 366 14.18 -34.80 3.87
C ARG A 366 15.26 -33.91 3.22
N LYS A 367 14.94 -33.17 2.17
CA LYS A 367 15.88 -32.22 1.55
C LYS A 367 16.27 -31.12 2.51
N ASN A 368 15.29 -30.54 3.23
CA ASN A 368 15.52 -29.46 4.16
C ASN A 368 16.40 -29.89 5.35
N SER A 369 16.19 -31.09 5.91
CA SER A 369 17.03 -31.60 7.00
C SER A 369 18.50 -31.78 6.58
N VAL A 370 18.76 -32.26 5.36
CA VAL A 370 20.12 -32.41 4.84
C VAL A 370 20.79 -31.05 4.58
N ALA A 371 20.06 -30.09 4.02
CA ALA A 371 20.57 -28.74 3.78
C ALA A 371 20.93 -27.99 5.09
N LEU A 372 20.20 -28.25 6.18
CA LEU A 372 20.52 -27.71 7.50
C LEU A 372 21.78 -28.36 8.10
N MET A 373 22.00 -29.67 7.91
CA MET A 373 23.20 -30.36 8.39
C MET A 373 24.48 -29.87 7.70
N MET A 374 24.48 -29.71 6.37
CA MET A 374 25.68 -29.33 5.62
C MET A 374 26.15 -27.88 5.85
N ALA A 375 25.28 -27.02 6.38
CA ALA A 375 25.56 -25.60 6.58
C ALA A 375 25.69 -25.22 8.08
N GLY A 376 26.16 -26.18 8.89
CA GLY A 376 26.52 -26.05 10.30
C GLY A 376 28.00 -26.37 10.59
N HIS A 377 28.87 -26.14 9.61
CA HIS A 377 30.33 -26.33 9.67
C HIS A 377 31.05 -25.06 9.20
#